data_AF-A0A4R3L218-F1
#
_entry.id   AF-A0A4R3L218-F1
#
_cell.length_a   1.000
_cell.length_b   1.000
_cell.length_c   1.000
_cell.angle_alpha   90.00
_cell.angle_beta   90.00
_cell.angle_gamma   90.00
#
_symmetry.space_group_name_H-M   'P 1'
#
loop_
_entity.id
_entity.type
_entity.pdbx_description
1 polymer ?
#
loop_
_entity_poly.entity_id
_entity_poly.type
_entity_poly.pdbx_seq_one_letter_code
_entity_poly.pdbx_strand_id
1 'polypeptide(L)' 'MALKNSINLGNINQMELQHLREIIGNHQTMASKFDCYANQCQDQQIKQLFKQSSQDAQTTATNLLNSLK' A
#
# COMPACT_ATOMS: atom_id res chain seq x y z
N MET A 1 7.22 6.08 -0.60
CA MET A 1 7.92 5.68 0.64
C MET A 1 7.00 4.75 1.40
N ALA A 2 7.39 3.48 1.52
CA ALA A 2 6.61 2.46 2.20
C ALA A 2 6.61 2.64 3.73
N LEU A 3 5.49 2.31 4.38
CA LEU A 3 5.48 2.05 5.82
C LEU A 3 6.16 0.70 6.06
N LYS A 4 7.42 0.71 6.51
CA LYS A 4 8.25 -0.50 6.63
C LYS A 4 8.02 -1.32 7.90
N ASN A 5 7.45 -0.72 8.93
CA ASN A 5 7.20 -1.35 10.23
C ASN A 5 5.73 -1.19 10.61
N SER A 6 5.17 -2.18 11.29
CA SER A 6 3.87 -2.04 11.95
C SER A 6 3.96 -1.02 13.10
N ILE A 7 2.97 -0.16 13.18
CA ILE A 7 2.69 0.74 14.31
C ILE A 7 1.67 0.13 15.27
N ASN A 8 1.64 0.57 16.53
CA ASN A 8 0.63 0.13 17.51
C ASN A 8 -0.64 0.99 17.40
N LEU A 9 -1.79 0.38 17.10
CA LEU A 9 -3.08 1.06 16.96
C LEU A 9 -4.12 0.57 17.98
N GLY A 10 -3.69 0.18 19.18
CA GLY A 10 -4.50 -0.57 20.16
C GLY A 10 -5.77 0.10 20.71
N ASN A 11 -6.08 1.35 20.34
CA ASN A 11 -7.18 2.14 20.91
C ASN A 11 -7.92 3.00 19.88
N ILE A 12 -8.14 2.48 18.67
CA ILE A 12 -8.93 3.19 17.65
C ILE A 12 -10.44 2.95 17.81
N ASN A 13 -11.23 3.99 17.56
CA ASN A 13 -12.68 3.90 17.53
C ASN A 13 -13.18 3.30 16.19
N GLN A 14 -14.49 3.04 16.09
CA GLN A 14 -15.06 2.41 14.87
C GLN A 14 -14.88 3.26 13.60
N MET A 15 -14.94 4.58 13.70
CA MET A 15 -14.76 5.47 12.56
C MET A 15 -13.30 5.47 12.09
N GLU A 16 -12.35 5.50 13.03
CA GLU A 16 -10.91 5.39 12.74
C GLU A 16 -10.55 4.04 12.12
N LEU A 17 -11.14 2.95 12.62
CA LEU A 17 -11.00 1.62 12.02
C LEU A 17 -11.52 1.60 10.58
N GLN A 18 -12.64 2.28 10.30
CA GLN A 18 -13.20 2.34 8.95
C GLN A 18 -12.30 3.15 8.02
N HIS A 19 -11.80 4.31 8.45
CA HIS A 19 -10.83 5.08 7.68
C HIS A 19 -9.55 4.28 7.40
N LEU A 20 -9.05 3.53 8.38
CA LEU A 20 -7.86 2.72 8.20
C LEU A 20 -8.09 1.59 7.18
N ARG A 21 -9.25 0.93 7.22
CA ARG A 21 -9.63 -0.08 6.20
C ARG A 21 -9.71 0.52 4.81
N GLU A 22 -10.26 1.72 4.68
CA GLU A 22 -10.29 2.44 3.41
C GLU A 22 -8.88 2.75 2.91
N ILE A 23 -8.00 3.28 3.77
CA ILE A 23 -6.59 3.55 3.45
C ILE A 23 -5.89 2.27 2.99
N ILE A 24 -6.08 1.15 3.69
CA ILE A 24 -5.53 -0.16 3.29
C ILE A 24 -6.04 -0.56 1.89
N GLY A 25 -7.35 -0.47 1.64
CA GLY A 25 -7.94 -0.79 0.34
C GLY A 25 -7.45 0.11 -0.79
N ASN A 26 -7.24 1.39 -0.50
CA ASN A 26 -6.67 2.34 -1.45
C ASN A 26 -5.22 1.95 -1.81
N HIS A 27 -4.39 1.57 -0.83
CA HIS A 27 -3.02 1.09 -1.10
C HIS A 27 -2.99 -0.22 -1.89
N GLN A 28 -3.92 -1.15 -1.63
CA GLN A 28 -4.04 -2.38 -2.45
C GLN A 28 -4.40 -2.05 -3.90
N THR A 29 -5.37 -1.14 -4.10
CA THR A 29 -5.77 -0.67 -5.44
C THR A 29 -4.60 0.02 -6.15
N MET A 30 -3.83 0.85 -5.44
CA MET A 30 -2.62 1.49 -5.98
C MET A 30 -1.58 0.45 -6.40
N ALA A 31 -1.32 -0.56 -5.58
CA ALA A 31 -0.38 -1.63 -5.91
C ALA A 31 -0.77 -2.34 -7.22
N SER A 32 -2.03 -2.75 -7.35
CA SER A 32 -2.53 -3.39 -8.58
C SER A 32 -2.43 -2.47 -9.81
N LYS A 33 -2.74 -1.17 -9.67
CA LYS A 33 -2.61 -0.20 -10.77
C LYS A 33 -1.16 -0.01 -11.19
N PHE A 34 -0.25 0.16 -10.25
CA PHE A 34 1.17 0.33 -10.55
C PHE A 34 1.76 -0.92 -11.19
N ASP A 35 1.38 -2.12 -10.74
CA ASP A 35 1.82 -3.36 -11.39
C ASP A 35 1.29 -3.45 -12.84
N CYS A 36 0.01 -3.12 -13.04
CA CYS A 36 -0.60 -3.03 -14.36
C CYS A 36 0.14 -2.04 -15.28
N TYR A 37 0.50 -0.85 -14.78
CA TYR A 37 1.26 0.14 -15.54
C TYR A 37 2.69 -0.30 -15.83
N ALA A 38 3.36 -0.97 -14.87
CA ALA A 38 4.69 -1.54 -15.08
C ALA A 38 4.71 -2.58 -16.21
N ASN A 39 3.63 -3.35 -16.34
CA ASN A 39 3.50 -4.37 -17.38
C ASN A 39 3.23 -3.78 -18.77
N GLN A 40 2.62 -2.59 -18.85
CA GLN A 40 2.33 -1.90 -20.11
C GLN A 40 3.44 -0.91 -20.53
N CYS A 41 4.34 -0.55 -19.61
CA CYS A 41 5.40 0.42 -19.89
C CYS A 41 6.59 -0.22 -20.63
N GLN A 42 7.08 0.44 -21.68
CA GLN A 42 8.26 0.04 -22.43
C GLN A 42 9.55 0.70 -21.91
N ASP A 43 9.43 1.92 -21.36
CA ASP A 43 10.56 2.62 -20.77
C ASP A 43 11.03 1.90 -19.50
N GLN A 44 12.30 1.52 -19.46
CA GLN A 44 12.87 0.72 -18.37
C GLN A 44 12.90 1.47 -17.04
N GLN A 45 13.17 2.78 -17.04
CA GLN A 45 13.24 3.58 -15.82
C GLN A 45 11.84 3.76 -15.22
N ILE A 46 10.86 4.08 -16.06
CA ILE A 46 9.47 4.24 -15.63
C ILE A 46 8.89 2.89 -15.18
N LYS A 47 9.19 1.80 -15.89
CA LYS A 47 8.80 0.45 -15.47
C LYS A 47 9.34 0.10 -14.09
N GLN A 48 10.61 0.38 -13.83
CA GLN A 48 11.22 0.13 -12.52
C GLN A 48 10.58 1.00 -11.43
N LEU A 49 10.28 2.27 -11.74
CA LEU A 49 9.57 3.17 -10.83
C LEU A 49 8.18 2.61 -10.46
N PHE A 50 7.41 2.12 -11.43
CA PHE A 50 6.10 1.54 -11.16
C PHE A 50 6.20 0.24 -10.36
N LYS A 51 7.16 -0.64 -10.66
CA LYS A 51 7.41 -1.84 -9.85
C LYS A 51 7.73 -1.49 -8.39
N GLN A 52 8.64 -0.55 -8.17
CA GLN A 52 8.97 -0.09 -6.83
C GLN A 52 7.75 0.51 -6.13
N SER A 53 6.95 1.32 -6.84
CA SER A 53 5.75 1.96 -6.30
C SER A 53 4.68 0.93 -5.92
N SER A 54 4.52 -0.12 -6.72
CA SER A 54 3.64 -1.26 -6.43
C SER A 54 4.07 -1.96 -5.14
N GLN A 55 5.36 -2.28 -5.02
CA GLN A 55 5.92 -2.95 -3.85
C GLN A 55 5.82 -2.08 -2.58
N ASP A 56 6.06 -0.78 -2.69
CA ASP A 56 5.90 0.18 -1.60
C ASP A 56 4.45 0.23 -1.10
N ALA A 57 3.48 0.32 -2.02
CA ALA A 57 2.06 0.36 -1.67
C ALA A 57 1.60 -0.94 -1.01
N GLN A 58 2.02 -2.10 -1.54
CA GLN A 58 1.71 -3.42 -0.96
C GLN A 58 2.30 -3.57 0.44
N THR A 59 3.54 -3.11 0.64
CA THR A 59 4.21 -3.14 1.95
C THR A 59 3.45 -2.29 2.96
N THR A 60 3.04 -1.08 2.57
CA THR A 60 2.24 -0.20 3.42
C THR A 60 0.91 -0.84 3.81
N ALA A 61 0.15 -1.37 2.85
CA ALA A 61 -1.13 -2.04 3.13
C ALA A 61 -0.95 -3.21 4.12
N THR A 62 0.08 -4.03 3.91
CA THR A 62 0.39 -5.19 4.76
C THR A 62 0.75 -4.77 6.19
N ASN A 63 1.57 -3.74 6.34
CA ASN A 63 2.00 -3.28 7.65
C ASN A 63 0.88 -2.55 8.41
N LEU A 64 0.00 -1.81 7.74
CA LEU A 64 -1.21 -1.26 8.35
C LEU A 64 -2.19 -2.36 8.80
N LEU A 65 -2.33 -3.44 8.01
CA LEU A 65 -3.08 -4.63 8.42
C LEU A 65 -2.48 -5.31 9.64
N ASN A 66 -1.15 -5.41 9.72
CA ASN A 66 -0.48 -5.98 10.88
C ASN A 66 -0.58 -5.08 12.12
N SER A 67 -0.67 -3.76 11.94
CA SER A 67 -0.93 -2.80 13.01
C SER A 67 -2.31 -2.90 13.66
N LEU A 68 -3.24 -3.61 13.02
CA LEU A 68 -4.57 -3.91 13.54
C LEU A 68 -4.64 -5.21 14.35
N LYS A 69 -3.57 -6.01 14.36
CA LYS A 69 -3.47 -7.24 15.15
C LYS A 69 -2.92 -6.93 16.53
#